data_AF-A0A4Q3WVR9-F1
#
_entry.id   AF-A0A4Q3WVR9-F1
#
_cell.length_a   1.000
_cell.length_b   1.000
_cell.length_c   1.000
_cell.angle_alpha   90.00
_cell.angle_beta   90.00
_cell.angle_gamma   90.00
#
_symmetry.space_group_name_H-M   'P 1'
#
loop_
_entity.id
_entity.type
_entity.pdbx_description
1 polymer ?
#
loop_
_entity_poly.entity_id
_entity_poly.type
_entity_poly.pdbx_seq_one_letter_code
_entity_poly.pdbx_strand_id
1 'polypeptide(L)'
;MRFRPLFPLSLCFSTCAIIMAVQAQNVKKTPAAAAKVQNPAPNPADDGNVTVRGENSISDDATGISRLTKNVVVTQTGEDFILYAQSLVYNRLKDRAVASGSLRVETRDSTIRGARIDADFNTKVLTLTGDVVITTHG
;
A
#
# COMPACT_ATOMS: atom_id res chain seq x y z
N MET A 1 -51.68 2.84 -52.03
CA MET A 1 -51.58 4.30 -51.78
C MET A 1 -50.16 4.76 -52.12
N ARG A 2 -49.96 6.02 -52.52
CA ARG A 2 -48.67 6.58 -52.99
C ARG A 2 -47.98 7.44 -51.92
N PHE A 3 -46.75 7.86 -52.21
CA PHE A 3 -45.91 8.90 -51.58
C PHE A 3 -44.99 8.53 -50.39
N ARG A 4 -43.67 8.59 -50.69
CA ARG A 4 -42.54 9.00 -49.83
C ARG A 4 -42.57 10.57 -49.71
N PRO A 5 -41.69 11.32 -49.00
CA PRO A 5 -40.33 10.98 -48.53
C PRO A 5 -39.80 11.67 -47.24
N LEU A 6 -38.48 11.54 -47.02
CA LEU A 6 -37.50 12.48 -46.41
C LEU A 6 -37.90 13.36 -45.20
N PHE A 7 -37.12 13.25 -44.11
CA PHE A 7 -36.68 14.40 -43.29
C PHE A 7 -35.20 14.23 -42.86
N PRO A 8 -34.45 15.32 -42.55
CA PRO A 8 -32.99 15.34 -42.70
C PRO A 8 -32.15 15.55 -41.42
N LEU A 9 -30.83 15.56 -41.64
CA LEU A 9 -29.71 16.04 -40.81
C LEU A 9 -30.00 17.21 -39.83
N SER A 10 -29.46 17.07 -38.61
CA SER A 10 -28.88 18.13 -37.76
C SER A 10 -28.01 17.43 -36.69
N LEU A 11 -26.69 17.55 -36.57
CA LEU A 11 -25.71 18.60 -36.91
C LEU A 11 -25.65 19.80 -35.95
N CYS A 12 -25.56 19.51 -34.64
CA CYS A 12 -25.05 20.46 -33.65
C CYS A 12 -23.51 20.43 -33.58
N PHE A 13 -22.86 21.24 -34.40
CA PHE A 13 -21.58 21.82 -34.02
C PHE A 13 -21.84 22.90 -32.96
N SER A 14 -21.21 22.80 -31.79
CA SER A 14 -21.07 23.94 -30.88
C SER A 14 -19.60 24.23 -30.69
N THR A 15 -19.09 25.09 -31.57
CA THR A 15 -17.76 25.68 -31.48
C THR A 15 -17.77 26.79 -30.43
N CYS A 16 -16.94 26.68 -29.40
CA CYS A 16 -16.39 27.84 -28.73
C CYS A 16 -14.89 27.60 -28.54
N ALA A 17 -14.07 28.54 -29.00
CA ALA A 17 -12.63 28.35 -29.21
C ALA A 17 -11.85 29.61 -28.82
N ILE A 18 -10.53 29.45 -28.63
CA ILE A 18 -9.52 30.52 -28.47
C ILE A 18 -9.74 31.35 -27.17
N ILE A 19 -8.79 32.00 -26.46
CA ILE A 19 -7.32 32.28 -26.52
C ILE A 19 -6.83 32.16 -25.03
N MET A 20 -5.55 32.11 -24.61
CA MET A 20 -4.23 32.36 -25.21
C MET A 20 -3.21 31.25 -24.84
N ALA A 21 -1.99 31.34 -25.37
CA ALA A 21 -0.79 30.65 -24.89
C ALA A 21 0.02 31.54 -23.93
N VAL A 22 0.93 30.97 -23.11
CA VAL A 22 2.17 31.67 -22.70
C VAL A 22 3.26 30.72 -22.14
N GLN A 23 4.50 30.95 -22.60
CA GLN A 23 5.80 30.54 -22.03
C GLN A 23 6.17 29.05 -21.97
N ALA A 24 7.14 28.68 -22.81
CA ALA A 24 8.02 27.54 -22.56
C ALA A 24 8.99 27.88 -21.42
N GLN A 25 9.24 26.94 -20.50
CA GLN A 25 10.40 26.99 -19.61
C GLN A 25 11.17 25.67 -19.68
N ASN A 26 12.31 25.71 -20.36
CA ASN A 26 13.26 24.62 -20.39
C ASN A 26 14.12 24.68 -19.11
N VAL A 27 13.73 23.95 -18.06
CA VAL A 27 14.54 23.79 -16.85
C VAL A 27 14.86 22.31 -16.65
N LYS A 28 16.07 21.94 -17.07
CA LYS A 28 16.73 20.68 -16.74
C LYS A 28 16.92 20.61 -15.21
N LYS A 29 16.04 19.88 -14.50
CA LYS A 29 16.18 19.61 -13.07
C LYS A 29 16.20 18.11 -12.79
N THR A 30 17.31 17.69 -12.19
CA THR A 30 17.65 16.36 -11.64
C THR A 30 16.45 15.63 -11.03
N PRO A 31 16.35 14.28 -11.15
CA PRO A 31 15.26 13.52 -10.54
C PRO A 31 15.10 13.89 -9.06
N ALA A 32 13.88 14.26 -8.69
CA ALA A 32 13.56 14.61 -7.32
C ALA A 32 13.77 13.40 -6.42
N ALA A 33 14.61 13.56 -5.39
CA ALA A 33 14.75 12.57 -4.34
C ALA A 33 13.36 12.24 -3.76
N ALA A 34 13.10 10.95 -3.53
CA ALA A 34 11.80 10.46 -3.08
C ALA A 34 11.33 11.25 -1.85
N ALA A 35 10.15 11.85 -1.95
CA ALA A 35 9.56 12.60 -0.84
C ALA A 35 9.39 11.67 0.37
N LYS A 36 10.08 11.99 1.47
CA LYS A 36 10.00 11.25 2.72
C LYS A 36 8.59 11.40 3.28
N VAL A 37 7.76 10.37 3.12
CA VAL A 37 6.39 10.32 3.64
C VAL A 37 6.43 10.56 5.15
N GLN A 38 5.84 11.67 5.61
CA GLN A 38 5.64 11.91 7.03
C GLN A 38 4.46 11.05 7.51
N ASN A 39 4.76 10.01 8.28
CA ASN A 39 3.74 9.19 8.92
C ASN A 39 3.01 10.00 10.00
N PRO A 40 1.69 9.87 10.14
CA PRO A 40 0.94 10.36 11.30
C PRO A 40 1.50 9.81 12.63
N ALA A 41 1.24 10.55 13.71
CA ALA A 41 1.72 10.25 15.05
C ALA A 41 1.29 8.85 15.54
N PRO A 42 2.11 8.17 16.37
CA PRO A 42 1.70 6.92 17.01
C PRO A 42 0.50 7.13 17.94
N ASN A 43 -0.51 6.27 17.83
CA ASN A 43 -1.41 5.99 18.95
C ASN A 43 -0.71 4.97 19.87
N PRO A 44 -0.46 5.28 21.15
CA PRO A 44 0.19 4.36 22.06
C PRO A 44 -0.80 3.26 22.51
N ALA A 45 -0.49 2.04 22.09
CA ALA A 45 -0.95 0.80 22.73
C ALA A 45 0.31 -0.01 23.10
N ASP A 46 1.20 0.65 23.84
CA ASP A 46 2.52 0.14 24.21
C ASP A 46 2.41 -0.82 25.40
N ASP A 47 2.17 -2.09 25.11
CA ASP A 47 2.42 -3.22 26.03
C ASP A 47 3.26 -4.32 25.35
N GLY A 48 4.00 -3.93 24.31
CA GLY A 48 4.84 -4.82 23.52
C GLY A 48 5.87 -4.05 22.70
N ASN A 49 7.00 -4.69 22.40
CA ASN A 49 8.12 -4.09 21.66
C ASN A 49 7.80 -3.81 20.17
N VAL A 50 6.56 -4.03 19.72
CA VAL A 50 6.15 -4.05 18.31
C VAL A 50 5.07 -3.01 18.06
N THR A 51 5.36 -2.04 17.18
CA THR A 51 4.38 -1.06 16.70
C THR A 51 3.81 -1.49 15.36
N VAL A 52 2.49 -1.49 15.23
CA VAL A 52 1.76 -1.80 13.98
C VAL A 52 0.96 -0.58 13.55
N ARG A 53 1.11 -0.15 12.28
CA ARG A 53 0.36 0.98 11.70
C ARG A 53 -0.21 0.60 10.33
N GLY A 54 -1.31 1.24 9.95
CA GLY A 54 -1.93 1.15 8.62
C GLY A 54 -2.94 2.29 8.46
N GLU A 55 -3.37 2.59 7.24
CA GLU A 55 -4.32 3.68 6.97
C GLU A 55 -5.72 3.37 7.52
N ASN A 56 -6.16 2.12 7.33
CA ASN A 56 -7.44 1.61 7.82
C ASN A 56 -7.18 0.47 8.81
N SER A 57 -7.90 0.47 9.94
CA SER A 57 -7.90 -0.62 10.91
C SER A 57 -9.33 -0.99 11.32
N ILE A 58 -9.64 -2.28 11.37
CA ILE A 58 -10.90 -2.83 11.86
C ILE A 58 -10.55 -3.98 12.81
N SER A 59 -11.02 -3.91 14.06
CA SER A 59 -10.89 -5.00 15.04
C SER A 59 -12.28 -5.52 15.40
N ASP A 60 -12.41 -6.83 15.42
CA ASP A 60 -13.58 -7.55 15.91
C ASP A 60 -13.19 -8.31 17.18
N ASP A 61 -13.72 -7.87 18.32
CA ASP A 61 -13.42 -8.46 19.62
C ASP A 61 -14.03 -9.86 19.81
N ALA A 62 -15.15 -10.16 19.15
CA ALA A 62 -15.84 -11.45 19.28
C ALA A 62 -15.10 -12.56 18.54
N THR A 63 -14.51 -12.27 17.38
CA THR A 63 -13.63 -13.22 16.67
C THR A 63 -12.15 -13.08 17.04
N GLY A 64 -11.77 -12.00 17.74
CA GLY A 64 -10.39 -11.66 18.08
C GLY A 64 -9.52 -11.38 16.85
N ILE A 65 -10.13 -10.88 15.77
CA ILE A 65 -9.46 -10.61 14.50
C ILE A 65 -9.29 -9.10 14.31
N SER A 66 -8.04 -8.66 14.15
CA SER A 66 -7.69 -7.31 13.71
C SER A 66 -7.23 -7.33 12.26
N ARG A 67 -7.73 -6.40 11.46
CA ARG A 67 -7.43 -6.24 10.03
C ARG A 67 -6.93 -4.82 9.78
N LEU A 68 -5.71 -4.70 9.29
CA LEU A 68 -5.15 -3.44 8.81
C LEU A 68 -5.00 -3.49 7.29
N THR A 69 -5.33 -2.40 6.62
CA THR A 69 -5.22 -2.29 5.15
C THR A 69 -4.70 -0.93 4.71
N LYS A 70 -4.00 -0.95 3.56
CA LYS A 70 -3.21 0.12 2.94
C LYS A 70 -2.05 0.61 3.81
N ASN A 71 -0.88 0.75 3.18
CA ASN A 71 0.33 1.33 3.79
C ASN A 71 0.63 0.73 5.18
N VAL A 72 0.54 -0.59 5.30
CA VAL A 72 0.78 -1.27 6.57
C VAL A 72 2.28 -1.31 6.84
N VAL A 73 2.67 -0.85 8.02
CA VAL A 73 4.05 -0.84 8.50
C VAL A 73 4.10 -1.46 9.89
N VAL A 74 4.97 -2.43 10.08
CA VAL A 74 5.27 -3.04 11.38
C VAL A 74 6.74 -2.79 11.70
N THR A 75 7.02 -2.27 12.90
CA THR A 75 8.38 -1.97 13.39
C THR A 75 8.57 -2.57 14.78
N GLN A 76 9.79 -2.98 15.10
CA GLN A 76 10.15 -3.48 16.43
C GLN A 76 11.17 -2.53 17.09
N THR A 77 10.88 -2.05 18.29
CA THR A 77 11.75 -1.10 19.00
C THR A 77 13.05 -1.79 19.42
N GLY A 78 14.18 -1.11 19.23
CA GLY A 78 15.51 -1.69 19.48
C GLY A 78 16.00 -2.70 18.43
N GLU A 79 15.22 -2.98 17.39
CA GLU A 79 15.63 -3.83 16.28
C GLU A 79 15.59 -3.07 14.95
N ASP A 80 16.60 -3.30 14.11
CA ASP A 80 16.58 -2.85 12.71
C ASP A 80 15.68 -3.80 11.92
N PHE A 81 14.37 -3.72 12.15
CA PHE A 81 13.32 -4.50 11.48
C PHE A 81 12.14 -3.62 11.09
N ILE A 82 11.82 -3.59 9.79
CA ILE A 82 10.62 -2.94 9.27
C ILE A 82 9.94 -3.84 8.24
N LEU A 83 8.70 -4.25 8.49
CA LEU A 83 7.84 -4.95 7.53
C LEU A 83 6.85 -3.97 6.90
N TYR A 84 6.83 -3.92 5.58
CA TYR A 84 5.87 -3.20 4.75
C TYR A 84 4.93 -4.19 4.04
N ALA A 85 3.62 -3.92 4.07
CA ALA A 85 2.60 -4.70 3.38
C ALA A 85 1.38 -3.84 2.96
N GLN A 86 0.53 -4.37 2.08
CA GLN A 86 -0.76 -3.75 1.76
C GLN A 86 -1.87 -4.17 2.71
N SER A 87 -1.79 -5.37 3.30
CA SER A 87 -2.76 -5.89 4.26
C SER A 87 -2.07 -6.71 5.34
N LEU A 88 -2.56 -6.61 6.57
CA LEU A 88 -2.19 -7.44 7.71
C LEU A 88 -3.47 -7.90 8.42
N VAL A 89 -3.55 -9.20 8.69
CA VAL A 89 -4.60 -9.79 9.51
C VAL A 89 -3.94 -10.48 10.69
N TYR A 90 -4.28 -10.07 11.91
CA TYR A 90 -3.85 -10.71 13.15
C TYR A 90 -5.05 -11.37 13.83
N ASN A 91 -4.87 -12.59 14.33
CA ASN A 91 -5.85 -13.30 15.14
C ASN A 91 -5.25 -13.57 16.52
N ARG A 92 -5.71 -12.83 17.53
CA ARG A 92 -5.20 -12.92 18.91
C ARG A 92 -5.55 -14.23 19.61
N LEU A 93 -6.64 -14.90 19.20
CA LEU A 93 -7.09 -16.17 19.79
C LEU A 93 -6.27 -17.37 19.30
N LYS A 94 -5.65 -17.25 18.12
CA LYS A 94 -4.78 -18.28 17.53
C LYS A 94 -3.29 -17.92 17.59
N ASP A 95 -2.97 -16.71 18.04
CA ASP A 95 -1.66 -16.08 17.98
C ASP A 95 -0.97 -16.27 16.61
N ARG A 96 -1.67 -15.79 15.56
CA ARG A 96 -1.20 -15.84 14.17
C ARG A 96 -1.36 -14.51 13.45
N ALA A 97 -0.37 -14.14 12.64
CA ALA A 97 -0.40 -13.00 11.75
C ALA A 97 -0.24 -13.41 10.27
N VAL A 98 -0.92 -12.70 9.38
CA VAL A 98 -0.84 -12.88 7.93
C VAL A 98 -0.65 -11.51 7.28
N ALA A 99 0.50 -11.29 6.64
CA ALA A 99 0.77 -10.08 5.87
C ALA A 99 0.79 -10.39 4.38
N SER A 100 0.24 -9.51 3.54
CA SER A 100 0.20 -9.72 2.09
C SER A 100 0.16 -8.44 1.26
N GLY A 101 0.52 -8.59 -0.02
CA GLY A 101 0.50 -7.54 -1.04
C GLY A 101 1.73 -6.64 -0.99
N SER A 102 2.52 -6.64 -2.07
CA SER A 102 3.78 -5.90 -2.22
C SER A 102 4.70 -5.97 -0.99
N LEU A 103 4.92 -7.18 -0.48
CA LEU A 103 5.57 -7.38 0.80
C LEU A 103 7.06 -7.08 0.71
N ARG A 104 7.56 -6.28 1.66
CA ARG A 104 8.98 -5.94 1.80
C ARG A 104 9.36 -5.92 3.28
N VAL A 105 10.28 -6.78 3.69
CA VAL A 105 10.98 -6.66 4.98
C VAL A 105 12.31 -5.97 4.73
N GLU A 106 12.61 -4.96 5.52
CA GLU A 106 13.94 -4.36 5.61
C GLU A 106 14.55 -4.71 6.96
N THR A 107 15.74 -5.29 6.93
CA THR A 107 16.64 -5.42 8.08
C THR A 107 17.91 -4.62 7.82
N ARG A 108 18.78 -4.48 8.84
CA ARG A 108 20.09 -3.84 8.69
C ARG A 108 20.87 -4.40 7.49
N ASP A 109 20.94 -5.72 7.40
CA ASP A 109 21.88 -6.43 6.52
C ASP A 109 21.22 -6.95 5.24
N SER A 110 19.88 -6.93 5.15
CA SER A 110 19.15 -7.51 4.01
C SER A 110 17.76 -6.91 3.79
N THR A 111 17.30 -6.97 2.54
CA THR A 111 15.91 -6.73 2.15
C THR A 111 15.31 -8.04 1.64
N ILE A 112 14.14 -8.41 2.16
CA ILE A 112 13.37 -9.59 1.74
C ILE A 112 12.09 -9.11 1.06
N ARG A 113 11.76 -9.66 -0.10
CA ARG A 113 10.52 -9.39 -0.84
C ARG A 113 9.75 -10.68 -1.08
N GLY A 114 8.43 -10.59 -1.22
CA GLY A 114 7.56 -11.69 -1.63
C GLY A 114 6.10 -11.25 -1.76
N ALA A 115 5.19 -12.21 -1.91
CA ALA A 115 3.75 -11.93 -2.00
C ALA A 115 3.04 -11.96 -0.63
N ARG A 116 3.47 -12.87 0.26
CA ARG A 116 2.79 -13.17 1.54
C ARG A 116 3.77 -13.66 2.62
N ILE A 117 3.51 -13.25 3.86
CA ILE A 117 4.03 -13.86 5.08
C ILE A 117 2.87 -14.48 5.87
N ASP A 118 3.07 -15.70 6.36
CA ASP A 118 2.26 -16.35 7.39
C ASP A 118 3.15 -16.55 8.63
N ALA A 119 2.71 -16.10 9.80
CA ALA A 119 3.44 -16.19 11.05
C ALA A 119 2.58 -16.86 12.12
N ASP A 120 3.09 -17.93 12.72
CA ASP A 120 2.51 -18.61 13.87
C ASP A 120 3.45 -18.41 15.06
N PHE A 121 3.01 -17.62 16.04
CA PHE A 121 3.85 -17.21 17.17
C PHE A 121 3.93 -18.30 18.26
N ASN A 122 2.93 -19.18 18.36
CA ASN A 122 2.94 -20.36 19.23
C ASN A 122 4.09 -21.33 18.88
N THR A 123 4.25 -21.61 17.59
CA THR A 123 5.28 -22.51 17.04
C THR A 123 6.56 -21.77 16.64
N LYS A 124 6.53 -20.44 16.63
CA LYS A 124 7.60 -19.53 16.19
C LYS A 124 8.04 -19.78 14.75
N VAL A 125 7.10 -20.18 13.90
CA VAL A 125 7.33 -20.44 12.47
C VAL A 125 6.85 -19.25 11.65
N LEU A 126 7.72 -18.75 10.76
CA LEU A 126 7.40 -17.71 9.79
C LEU A 126 7.65 -18.24 8.38
N THR A 127 6.62 -18.22 7.54
CA THR A 127 6.64 -18.76 6.17
C THR A 127 6.45 -17.63 5.17
N LEU A 128 7.45 -17.40 4.33
CA LEU A 128 7.38 -16.46 3.20
C LEU A 128 7.01 -17.21 1.91
N THR A 129 6.09 -16.66 1.12
CA THR A 129 5.61 -17.29 -0.12
C THR A 129 5.37 -16.29 -1.25
N GLY A 130 5.45 -16.81 -2.48
CA GLY A 130 5.30 -16.06 -3.74
C GLY A 130 6.53 -15.23 -4.08
N ASP A 131 7.29 -15.69 -5.08
CA ASP A 131 8.46 -15.03 -5.68
C ASP A 131 9.39 -14.37 -4.65
N VAL A 132 9.86 -15.18 -3.70
CA VAL A 132 10.69 -14.70 -2.59
C VAL A 132 12.07 -14.33 -3.11
N VAL A 133 12.44 -13.06 -2.93
CA VAL A 133 13.76 -12.51 -3.29
C VAL A 133 14.42 -11.93 -2.04
N ILE A 134 15.65 -12.36 -1.78
CA ILE A 134 16.50 -11.82 -0.71
C ILE A 134 17.64 -11.04 -1.36
N THR A 135 17.92 -9.86 -0.87
CA THR A 135 19.06 -9.02 -1.28
C THR A 135 19.84 -8.65 -0.03
N THR A 136 21.09 -9.08 0.06
CA THR A 136 22.00 -8.80 1.18
C THR A 136 22.93 -7.66 0.83
N HIS A 137 23.19 -6.75 1.78
CA HIS A 137 23.78 -5.44 1.49
C HIS A 137 25.31 -5.34 1.63
N GLY A 138 25.95 -6.29 2.34
CA GLY A 138 27.41 -6.48 2.36
C GLY A 138 28.15 -5.66 3.43
#